data_AF-A0A2E7DGF1-F1
#
_entry.id   AF-A0A2E7DGF1-F1
#
_cell.length_a   1.000
_cell.length_b   1.000
_cell.length_c   1.000
_cell.angle_alpha   90.00
_cell.angle_beta   90.00
_cell.angle_gamma   90.00
#
_symmetry.space_group_name_H-M   'P 1'
#
loop_
_entity.id
_entity.type
_entity.pdbx_description
1 polymer ?
#
loop_
_entity_poly.entity_id
_entity_poly.type
_entity_poly.pdbx_seq_one_letter_code
_entity_poly.pdbx_strand_id
1 'polypeptide(L)'
;VMMGRVAYQKPWVLAAVDSRFFEADTFQPDRWAVAETMADYAARRMGDAVPLKSITRHMMGLFHGLPGARSWRRMLSEGARAMDAGPDLISRAAALVSVPDYETA
;
A
#
# COMPACT_ATOMS: atom_id res chain seq x y z
N VAL A 1 10.98 0.93 -22.17
CA VAL A 1 9.65 1.57 -21.97
C VAL A 1 9.66 2.27 -20.61
N MET A 2 9.05 3.44 -20.46
CA MET A 2 8.97 4.17 -19.19
C MET A 2 7.51 4.22 -18.69
N MET A 3 7.28 3.82 -17.44
CA MET A 3 5.99 4.00 -16.74
C MET A 3 6.16 4.99 -15.59
N GLY A 4 5.66 6.22 -15.77
CA GLY A 4 5.68 7.25 -14.72
C GLY A 4 4.38 7.28 -13.91
N ARG A 5 3.35 7.95 -14.45
CA ARG A 5 2.10 8.24 -13.73
C ARG A 5 1.36 6.99 -13.27
N VAL A 6 1.34 5.94 -14.09
CA VAL A 6 0.63 4.68 -13.77
C VAL A 6 1.30 3.96 -12.59
N ALA A 7 2.63 3.90 -12.56
CA ALA A 7 3.38 3.31 -11.45
C ALA A 7 3.10 4.00 -10.11
N TYR A 8 2.89 5.31 -10.13
CA TYR A 8 2.57 6.06 -8.91
C TYR A 8 1.10 5.92 -8.49
N GLN A 9 0.17 5.98 -9.44
CA GLN A 9 -1.27 5.96 -9.15
C GLN A 9 -1.82 4.54 -8.89
N LYS A 10 -1.21 3.54 -9.54
CA LYS A 10 -1.61 2.13 -9.50
C LYS A 10 -0.37 1.24 -9.32
N PRO A 11 0.39 1.38 -8.23
CA PRO A 11 1.67 0.71 -8.03
C PRO A 11 1.62 -0.82 -8.22
N TRP A 12 0.46 -1.43 -7.98
CA TRP A 12 0.31 -2.87 -8.17
C TRP A 12 0.52 -3.38 -9.60
N VAL A 13 0.48 -2.51 -10.62
CA VAL A 13 0.82 -2.93 -11.99
C VAL A 13 2.26 -3.45 -12.10
N LEU A 14 3.12 -3.10 -11.15
CA LEU A 14 4.52 -3.52 -11.11
C LEU A 14 4.72 -4.89 -10.45
N ALA A 15 3.73 -5.41 -9.72
CA ALA A 15 3.88 -6.65 -8.94
C ALA A 15 4.19 -7.90 -9.79
N ALA A 16 3.77 -7.89 -11.06
CA ALA A 16 3.99 -9.00 -11.99
C ALA A 16 5.20 -8.78 -12.94
N VAL A 17 5.94 -7.67 -12.79
CA VAL A 17 7.04 -7.35 -13.72
C VAL A 17 8.19 -8.35 -13.58
N ASP A 18 8.58 -8.66 -12.35
CA ASP A 18 9.71 -9.56 -12.07
C ASP A 18 9.47 -10.96 -12.66
N SER A 19 8.29 -11.54 -12.39
CA SER A 19 7.93 -12.85 -12.92
C SER A 19 7.74 -12.87 -14.44
N ARG A 20 7.24 -11.77 -15.03
CA ARG A 20 6.90 -11.72 -16.47
C ARG A 20 8.10 -11.48 -17.37
N PHE A 21 9.08 -10.71 -16.91
CA PHE A 21 10.17 -10.24 -17.78
C PHE A 21 11.55 -10.77 -17.39
N PHE A 22 11.73 -11.22 -16.16
CA PHE A 22 13.05 -11.61 -15.66
C PHE A 22 13.13 -13.08 -15.26
N GLU A 23 12.06 -13.86 -15.48
CA GLU A 23 11.97 -15.28 -15.09
C GLU A 23 12.38 -15.52 -13.63
N ALA A 24 12.24 -14.49 -12.81
CA ALA A 24 12.57 -14.56 -11.42
C ALA A 24 11.49 -15.41 -10.75
N ASP A 25 11.90 -16.48 -10.07
CA ASP A 25 11.04 -17.32 -9.24
C ASP A 25 10.71 -16.59 -7.93
N THR A 26 10.26 -15.34 -8.08
CA THR A 26 10.09 -14.37 -7.01
C THR A 26 8.69 -14.45 -6.47
N PHE A 27 8.63 -14.42 -5.14
CA PHE A 27 7.47 -14.15 -4.31
C PHE A 27 6.51 -13.17 -5.00
N GLN A 28 5.28 -13.63 -5.31
CA GLN A 28 4.20 -12.73 -5.68
C GLN A 28 3.81 -11.95 -4.43
N PRO A 29 4.09 -10.64 -4.35
CA PRO A 29 3.78 -9.90 -3.16
C PRO A 29 2.28 -9.91 -2.94
N ASP A 30 1.86 -10.01 -1.69
CA ASP A 30 0.47 -9.76 -1.29
C ASP A 30 0.33 -8.29 -0.85
N ARG A 31 -0.78 -7.64 -1.24
CA ARG A 31 -0.99 -6.21 -0.94
C ARG A 31 -1.07 -5.94 0.56
N TRP A 32 -1.68 -6.85 1.33
CA TRP A 32 -1.77 -6.72 2.78
C TRP A 32 -0.41 -6.94 3.42
N ALA A 33 0.35 -7.95 2.98
CA ALA A 33 1.74 -8.14 3.43
C ALA A 33 2.63 -6.91 3.14
N VAL A 34 2.45 -6.26 1.98
CA VAL A 34 3.14 -4.99 1.65
C VAL A 34 2.69 -3.87 2.59
N ALA A 35 1.41 -3.78 2.94
CA ALA A 35 0.92 -2.79 3.89
C ALA A 35 1.55 -2.99 5.29
N GLU A 36 1.62 -4.22 5.80
CA GLU A 36 2.29 -4.53 7.07
C GLU A 36 3.78 -4.18 7.03
N THR A 37 4.49 -4.57 5.97
CA THR A 37 5.91 -4.22 5.79
C THR A 37 6.11 -2.70 5.77
N MET A 38 5.16 -1.96 5.19
CA MET A 38 5.19 -0.50 5.19
C MET A 38 4.84 0.12 6.55
N ALA A 39 4.05 -0.56 7.38
CA ALA A 39 3.82 -0.17 8.78
C ALA A 39 5.11 -0.29 9.60
N ASP A 40 5.86 -1.39 9.46
CA ASP A 40 7.17 -1.58 10.10
C ASP A 40 8.20 -0.56 9.59
N TYR A 41 8.18 -0.25 8.30
CA TYR A 41 8.99 0.83 7.74
C TYR A 41 8.61 2.19 8.36
N ALA A 42 7.31 2.49 8.47
CA ALA A 42 6.85 3.73 9.08
C ALA A 42 7.28 3.84 10.54
N ALA A 43 7.19 2.77 11.32
CA ALA A 43 7.63 2.72 12.71
C ALA A 43 9.11 3.12 12.85
N ARG A 44 9.99 2.52 12.02
CA ARG A 44 11.43 2.85 12.01
C ARG A 44 11.67 4.32 11.66
N ARG A 45 11.02 4.83 10.61
CA ARG A 45 11.23 6.21 10.13
C ARG A 45 10.66 7.27 11.06
N MET A 46 9.58 6.97 11.77
CA MET A 46 9.05 7.87 12.80
C MET A 46 10.01 8.03 13.97
N GLY A 47 10.80 6.99 14.30
CA GLY A 47 11.93 7.08 15.24
C GLY A 47 12.98 8.12 14.82
N ASP A 48 13.11 8.36 13.50
CA ASP A 48 13.99 9.38 12.92
C ASP A 48 13.26 10.72 12.67
N ALA A 49 12.19 10.99 13.42
CA ALA A 49 11.35 12.19 13.29
C ALA A 49 10.72 12.42 11.90
N VAL A 50 10.58 11.38 11.08
CA VAL A 50 9.85 11.47 9.81
C VAL A 50 8.34 11.43 10.09
N PRO A 51 7.56 12.45 9.67
CA PRO A 51 6.12 12.43 9.85
C PRO A 51 5.47 11.28 9.06
N LEU A 52 4.51 10.57 9.69
CA LEU A 52 3.79 9.45 9.06
C LEU A 52 3.17 9.84 7.70
N LYS A 53 2.59 11.04 7.60
CA LYS A 53 2.01 11.58 6.35
C LYS A 53 2.98 11.60 5.16
N SER A 54 4.29 11.74 5.42
CA SER A 54 5.31 11.76 4.38
C SER A 54 5.48 10.40 3.72
N ILE A 55 5.12 9.33 4.43
CA ILE A 55 5.14 7.95 3.94
C ILE A 55 3.78 7.59 3.35
N THR A 56 2.70 7.75 4.11
CA THR A 56 1.36 7.27 3.73
C THR A 56 0.82 7.95 2.48
N ARG A 57 1.22 9.19 2.18
CA ARG A 57 0.86 9.89 0.92
C ARG A 57 1.29 9.14 -0.35
N HIS A 58 2.31 8.28 -0.26
CA HIS A 58 2.80 7.46 -1.37
C HIS A 58 2.13 6.07 -1.44
N MET A 59 1.34 5.71 -0.44
CA MET A 59 0.68 4.41 -0.34
C MET A 59 -0.78 4.43 -0.82
N MET A 60 -1.30 5.60 -1.19
CA MET A 60 -2.72 5.79 -1.55
C MET A 60 -3.20 4.89 -2.70
N GLY A 61 -2.30 4.53 -3.61
CA GLY A 61 -2.60 3.68 -4.77
C GLY A 61 -2.49 2.17 -4.51
N LEU A 62 -2.03 1.73 -3.34
CA LEU A 62 -1.71 0.31 -3.07
C LEU A 62 -2.88 -0.63 -3.38
N PHE A 63 -4.06 -0.30 -2.86
CA PHE A 63 -5.29 -1.09 -3.05
C PHE A 63 -6.17 -0.57 -4.21
N HIS A 64 -5.60 0.16 -5.18
CA HIS A 64 -6.37 0.70 -6.30
C HIS A 64 -7.21 -0.40 -7.00
N GLY A 65 -8.51 -0.15 -7.13
CA GLY A 65 -9.46 -1.04 -7.83
C GLY A 65 -10.09 -2.12 -6.96
N LEU A 66 -9.77 -2.19 -5.66
CA LEU A 66 -10.34 -3.18 -4.74
C LEU A 66 -11.53 -2.63 -3.93
N PRO A 67 -12.48 -3.48 -3.51
CA PRO A 67 -13.50 -3.11 -2.53
C PRO A 67 -12.85 -2.57 -1.24
N GLY A 68 -13.28 -1.41 -0.76
CA GLY A 68 -12.68 -0.76 0.41
C GLY A 68 -11.50 0.18 0.12
N ALA A 69 -11.00 0.26 -1.13
CA ALA A 69 -9.91 1.17 -1.51
C ALA A 69 -10.20 2.66 -1.25
N ARG A 70 -11.47 3.06 -1.25
CA ARG A 70 -11.89 4.42 -0.87
C ARG A 70 -11.70 4.65 0.63
N SER A 71 -12.09 3.69 1.45
CA SER A 71 -11.94 3.72 2.91
C SER A 71 -10.47 3.74 3.31
N TRP A 72 -9.63 2.92 2.66
CA TRP A 72 -8.16 2.97 2.76
C TRP A 72 -7.62 4.40 2.58
N ARG A 73 -7.91 5.03 1.43
CA ARG A 73 -7.42 6.38 1.12
C ARG A 73 -7.91 7.42 2.11
N ARG A 74 -9.18 7.33 2.53
CA ARG A 74 -9.77 8.25 3.51
C ARG A 74 -9.05 8.14 4.85
N MET A 75 -8.93 6.93 5.39
CA MET A 75 -8.29 6.69 6.69
C MET A 75 -6.83 7.15 6.71
N LEU A 76 -6.05 6.87 5.66
CA LEU A 76 -4.67 7.36 5.58
C LEU A 76 -4.59 8.88 5.46
N SER A 77 -5.48 9.49 4.67
CA SER A 77 -5.44 10.94 4.44
C SER A 77 -5.82 11.73 5.69
N GLU A 78 -6.86 11.29 6.40
CA GLU A 78 -7.36 11.95 7.61
C GLU A 78 -6.50 11.57 8.82
N GLY A 79 -6.26 10.27 9.02
CA GLY A 79 -5.57 9.75 10.21
C GLY A 79 -4.10 10.13 10.28
N ALA A 80 -3.36 10.18 9.16
CA ALA A 80 -1.91 10.44 9.20
C ALA A 80 -1.55 11.89 9.56
N ARG A 81 -2.54 12.78 9.69
CA ARG A 81 -2.37 14.17 10.13
C ARG A 81 -2.63 14.36 11.63
N ALA A 82 -3.20 13.37 12.31
CA ALA A 82 -3.47 13.44 13.74
C ALA A 82 -2.15 13.47 14.54
N MET A 83 -2.17 14.12 15.72
CA MET A 83 -0.97 14.24 16.57
C MET A 83 -0.52 12.89 17.14
N ASP A 84 -1.46 11.96 17.32
CA ASP A 84 -1.29 10.62 17.85
C ASP A 84 -1.24 9.55 16.74
N ALA A 85 -1.06 9.96 15.48
CA ALA A 85 -1.05 9.04 14.35
C ALA A 85 0.17 8.10 14.41
N GLY A 86 -0.10 6.80 14.61
CA GLY A 86 0.89 5.73 14.66
C GLY A 86 0.99 4.91 13.37
N PRO A 87 2.04 4.07 13.24
CA PRO A 87 2.21 3.16 12.10
C PRO A 87 1.08 2.13 11.99
N ASP A 88 0.40 1.80 13.09
CA ASP A 88 -0.78 0.92 13.15
C ASP A 88 -1.93 1.41 12.26
N LEU A 89 -1.99 2.72 11.97
CA LEU A 89 -2.94 3.31 11.05
C LEU A 89 -2.91 2.62 9.67
N ILE A 90 -1.74 2.19 9.22
CA ILE A 90 -1.56 1.51 7.94
C ILE A 90 -2.25 0.14 7.97
N SER A 91 -1.92 -0.70 8.94
CA SER A 91 -2.52 -2.04 9.08
C SER A 91 -4.03 -1.98 9.28
N ARG A 92 -4.51 -1.04 10.14
CA ARG A 92 -5.94 -0.80 10.37
C ARG A 92 -6.67 -0.34 9.11
N ALA A 93 -6.05 0.50 8.29
CA ALA A 93 -6.63 0.92 7.02
C ALA A 93 -6.68 -0.25 6.02
N ALA A 94 -5.66 -1.11 6.01
CA ALA A 94 -5.60 -2.27 5.11
C ALA A 94 -6.71 -3.28 5.43
N ALA A 95 -7.05 -3.45 6.71
CA ALA A 95 -8.15 -4.31 7.16
C ALA A 95 -9.54 -3.85 6.65
N LEU A 96 -9.67 -2.62 6.14
CA LEU A 96 -10.92 -2.13 5.52
C LEU A 96 -11.06 -2.54 4.05
N VAL A 97 -10.03 -3.15 3.47
CA VAL A 97 -10.02 -3.60 2.07
C VAL A 97 -10.27 -5.10 2.06
N SER A 98 -11.26 -5.53 1.27
CA SER A 98 -11.55 -6.94 1.08
C SER A 98 -10.83 -7.48 -0.15
N VAL A 99 -10.46 -8.76 -0.10
CA VAL A 99 -10.11 -9.51 -1.31
C VAL A 99 -11.35 -9.58 -2.19
N PRO A 100 -11.28 -9.25 -3.49
CA PRO A 100 -12.41 -9.48 -4.38
C PRO A 100 -12.70 -10.97 -4.43
N ASP A 101 -13.96 -11.35 -4.23
CA ASP A 101 -14.41 -12.69 -4.57
C ASP A 101 -14.33 -12.81 -6.10
N TYR A 102 -13.25 -13.42 -6.60
CA TYR A 102 -13.26 -13.97 -7.93
C TYR A 102 -13.98 -15.31 -7.83
N GLU A 103 -15.31 -15.31 -7.91
CA GLU A 103 -15.99 -16.53 -8.32
C GLU A 103 -15.45 -16.90 -9.70
N THR A 104 -14.87 -18.10 -9.76
CA THR A 104 -14.38 -18.82 -10.94
C THR A 104 -15.24 -18.51 -12.17
N ALA A 105 -14.66 -17.84 -13.17
CA ALA A 105 -15.23 -17.69 -14.50
C ALA A 105 -14.20 -18.11 -15.55
#